data_AF-V8R3Y7-F1
#
_entry.id   AF-V8R3Y7-F1
#
_cell.length_a   1.000
_cell.length_b   1.000
_cell.length_c   1.000
_cell.angle_alpha   90.00
_cell.angle_beta   90.00
_cell.angle_gamma   90.00
#
_symmetry.space_group_name_H-M   'P 1'
#
loop_
_entity.id
_entity.type
_entity.pdbx_description
1 polymer ?
#
loop_
_entity_poly.entity_id
_entity_poly.type
_entity_poly.pdbx_seq_one_letter_code
_entity_poly.pdbx_strand_id
1 'polypeptide(L)'
;MEIIRKIANFFLKADKEDILETIDDVEEFIVNPNDDMKLNVFGADKIQGMFLDVAFCYVTEDIFIIYRAKATQCKTEKNLDEEDMKTLFFQRNEIDKIIKREREAFPVFAALNFSEPIKKIVKHIINKDLMIASHKDSMKVIWLEQNATNLSKVNAHLLLIKKKMMDEIESKGLADRPDDGLMGFADNTSGTTGIQPKDSKEPIEFEPDRKPTLNFK
;
A
#
# COMPACT_ATOMS: atom_id res chain seq x y z
N MET A 1 9.87 59.08 8.94
CA MET A 1 10.84 58.20 8.25
C MET A 1 12.07 57.84 9.10
N GLU A 2 12.41 58.60 10.14
CA GLU A 2 13.60 58.37 10.97
C GLU A 2 13.48 57.16 11.93
N ILE A 3 12.28 56.90 12.47
CA ILE A 3 12.02 55.81 13.42
C ILE A 3 12.17 54.44 12.75
N ILE A 4 11.63 54.27 11.54
CA ILE A 4 11.73 53.02 10.77
C ILE A 4 13.19 52.68 10.46
N ARG A 5 14.02 53.70 10.16
CA ARG A 5 15.45 53.51 9.89
C ARG A 5 16.24 53.13 11.16
N LYS A 6 15.84 53.62 12.33
CA LYS A 6 16.41 53.21 13.63
C LYS A 6 16.02 51.77 14.00
N ILE A 7 14.78 51.37 13.75
CA ILE A 7 14.32 49.98 13.97
C ILE A 7 15.05 49.01 13.04
N ALA A 8 15.16 49.33 11.75
CA ALA A 8 15.90 48.51 10.80
C ALA A 8 17.38 48.37 11.17
N ASN A 9 18.03 49.46 11.62
CA ASN A 9 19.41 49.42 12.08
C ASN A 9 19.61 48.66 13.40
N PHE A 10 18.60 48.60 14.27
CA PHE A 10 18.64 47.79 15.49
C PHE A 10 18.65 46.31 15.16
N PHE A 11 17.74 45.84 14.30
CA PHE A 11 17.72 44.44 13.87
C PHE A 11 18.95 44.06 13.03
N LEU A 12 19.43 44.93 12.14
CA LEU A 12 20.63 44.68 11.34
C LEU A 12 21.93 44.65 12.15
N LYS A 13 21.98 45.32 13.31
CA LYS A 13 23.13 45.24 14.23
C LYS A 13 23.05 44.01 15.13
N ALA A 14 21.86 43.67 15.62
CA ALA A 14 21.65 42.47 16.44
C ALA A 14 22.00 41.17 15.68
N ASP A 15 21.76 41.12 14.37
CA ASP A 15 22.09 39.95 13.54
C ASP A 15 23.59 39.72 13.32
N LYS A 16 24.46 40.71 13.58
CA LYS A 16 25.89 40.63 13.24
C LYS A 16 26.84 40.51 14.41
N GLU A 17 26.43 40.90 15.62
CA GLU A 17 27.34 40.90 16.78
C GLU A 17 27.08 39.75 17.79
N ASP A 18 25.93 39.04 17.73
CA ASP A 18 25.60 38.01 18.76
C ASP A 18 25.49 36.55 18.25
N ILE A 19 25.76 36.25 16.97
CA ILE A 19 25.62 34.87 16.43
C ILE A 19 26.98 34.15 16.31
N LEU A 20 28.10 34.84 16.48
CA LEU A 20 29.43 34.29 16.18
C LEU A 20 30.26 33.80 17.39
N GLU A 21 29.74 33.88 18.62
CA GLU A 21 30.48 33.43 19.81
C GLU A 21 29.76 32.45 20.74
N THR A 22 28.63 31.86 20.32
CA THR A 22 28.07 30.74 21.09
C THR A 22 27.19 29.91 20.16
N ILE A 23 27.70 28.77 19.70
CA ILE A 23 27.02 27.50 19.38
C ILE A 23 28.14 26.58 18.84
N ASP A 24 29.02 26.11 19.73
CA ASP A 24 29.83 24.90 19.47
C ASP A 24 29.41 23.74 20.40
N ASP A 25 28.36 23.94 21.21
CA ASP A 25 27.80 22.96 22.16
C ASP A 25 26.26 22.93 22.11
N VAL A 26 25.64 23.13 20.94
CA VAL A 26 24.26 22.64 20.77
C VAL A 26 24.39 21.19 20.33
N GLU A 27 24.43 20.28 21.30
CA GLU A 27 24.03 18.89 21.05
C GLU A 27 22.74 18.97 20.22
N GLU A 28 22.80 18.49 18.97
CA GLU A 28 21.62 18.34 18.13
C GLU A 28 20.55 17.70 19.02
N PHE A 29 19.43 18.39 19.23
CA PHE A 29 18.31 17.84 19.97
C PHE A 29 17.79 16.65 19.15
N ILE A 30 18.33 15.47 19.42
CA ILE A 30 17.82 14.22 18.89
C ILE A 30 16.48 14.05 19.61
N VAL A 31 15.39 14.36 18.90
CA VAL A 31 14.05 13.99 19.33
C VAL A 31 14.08 12.48 19.48
N ASN A 32 14.27 12.00 20.70
CA ASN A 32 14.15 10.58 20.98
C ASN A 32 12.64 10.30 20.90
N PRO A 33 12.14 9.60 19.88
CA PRO A 33 10.73 9.26 19.85
C PRO A 33 10.44 8.48 21.12
N ASN A 34 9.49 8.96 21.92
CA ASN A 34 9.08 8.30 23.16
C ASN A 34 8.29 7.03 22.82
N ASP A 35 9.01 6.02 22.33
CA ASP A 35 8.50 4.73 21.87
C ASP A 35 8.05 3.85 23.05
N ASP A 36 8.38 4.26 24.28
CA ASP A 36 7.95 3.66 25.55
C ASP A 36 6.53 4.06 25.98
N MET A 37 5.84 4.90 25.21
CA MET A 37 4.47 5.31 25.55
C MET A 37 3.44 4.26 25.12
N LYS A 38 2.36 4.17 25.91
CA LYS A 38 1.18 3.36 25.61
C LYS A 38 0.27 4.06 24.62
N LEU A 39 -0.44 3.31 23.78
CA LEU A 39 -1.46 3.85 22.87
C LEU A 39 -2.57 4.59 23.61
N ASN A 40 -2.86 4.22 24.86
CA ASN A 40 -3.92 4.82 25.66
C ASN A 40 -3.71 6.31 25.97
N VAL A 41 -2.51 6.85 25.72
CA VAL A 41 -2.26 8.30 25.71
C VAL A 41 -2.99 9.02 24.57
N PHE A 42 -3.43 8.27 23.56
CA PHE A 42 -4.28 8.75 22.49
C PHE A 42 -5.76 8.50 22.79
N GLY A 43 -6.63 9.42 22.34
CA GLY A 43 -8.08 9.23 22.42
C GLY A 43 -8.57 8.09 21.53
N ALA A 44 -9.75 7.55 21.85
CA ALA A 44 -10.37 6.44 21.14
C ALA A 44 -10.48 6.66 19.63
N ASP A 45 -10.82 7.88 19.19
CA ASP A 45 -10.93 8.24 17.78
C ASP A 45 -9.58 8.11 17.03
N LYS A 46 -8.48 8.48 17.69
CA LYS A 46 -7.15 8.37 17.10
C LYS A 46 -6.69 6.90 17.04
N ILE A 47 -6.98 6.12 18.08
CA ILE A 47 -6.73 4.67 18.09
C ILE A 47 -7.55 3.97 17.00
N GLN A 48 -8.80 4.38 16.80
CA GLN A 48 -9.65 3.90 15.71
C GLN A 48 -9.02 4.19 14.35
N GLY A 49 -8.58 5.43 14.12
CA GLY A 49 -7.90 5.83 12.88
C GLY A 49 -6.65 4.99 12.62
N MET A 50 -5.79 4.82 13.62
CA MET A 50 -4.59 3.96 13.52
C MET A 50 -4.96 2.52 13.17
N PHE A 51 -5.97 1.95 13.84
CA PHE A 51 -6.40 0.58 13.60
C PHE A 51 -6.91 0.37 12.17
N LEU A 52 -7.75 1.28 11.69
CA LEU A 52 -8.29 1.21 10.32
C LEU A 52 -7.20 1.44 9.27
N ASP A 53 -6.22 2.29 9.54
CA ASP A 53 -5.06 2.51 8.68
C ASP A 53 -4.17 1.26 8.58
N VAL A 54 -3.88 0.61 9.71
CA VAL A 54 -3.12 -0.65 9.76
C VAL A 54 -3.86 -1.73 8.97
N ALA A 55 -5.17 -1.87 9.16
CA ALA A 55 -5.98 -2.82 8.42
C ALA A 55 -5.96 -2.54 6.91
N PHE A 56 -6.10 -1.27 6.52
CA PHE A 56 -6.04 -0.85 5.12
C PHE A 56 -4.70 -1.25 4.49
N CYS A 57 -3.58 -0.83 5.08
CA CYS A 57 -2.24 -1.13 4.58
C CYS A 57 -2.01 -2.65 4.49
N TYR A 58 -2.44 -3.40 5.51
CA TYR A 58 -2.28 -4.84 5.54
C TYR A 58 -3.06 -5.56 4.43
N VAL A 59 -4.35 -5.24 4.25
CA VAL A 59 -5.19 -5.94 3.27
C VAL A 59 -4.80 -5.58 1.83
N THR A 60 -4.31 -4.35 1.62
CA THR A 60 -3.90 -3.82 0.31
C THR A 60 -2.38 -3.90 0.05
N GLU A 61 -1.63 -4.72 0.80
CA GLU A 61 -0.15 -4.78 0.71
C GLU A 61 0.35 -5.08 -0.71
N ASP A 62 -0.37 -5.87 -1.50
CA ASP A 62 -0.05 -6.15 -2.90
C ASP A 62 -0.03 -4.88 -3.76
N ILE A 63 -0.95 -3.95 -3.55
CA ILE A 63 -0.95 -2.65 -4.24
C ILE A 63 0.27 -1.82 -3.81
N PHE A 64 0.65 -1.86 -2.54
CA PHE A 64 1.87 -1.21 -2.06
C PHE A 64 3.14 -1.84 -2.63
N ILE A 65 3.16 -3.16 -2.86
CA ILE A 65 4.25 -3.84 -3.55
C ILE A 65 4.40 -3.30 -4.98
N ILE A 66 3.29 -3.19 -5.73
CA ILE A 66 3.30 -2.61 -7.08
C ILE A 66 3.82 -1.16 -7.06
N TYR A 67 3.30 -0.34 -6.14
CA TYR A 67 3.77 1.03 -5.97
C TYR A 67 5.27 1.11 -5.68
N ARG A 68 5.78 0.29 -4.75
CA ARG A 68 7.21 0.28 -4.39
C ARG A 68 8.07 -0.21 -5.54
N ALA A 69 7.61 -1.17 -6.35
CA ALA A 69 8.30 -1.62 -7.54
C ALA A 69 8.48 -0.45 -8.54
N LYS A 70 7.39 0.28 -8.85
CA LYS A 70 7.44 1.46 -9.71
C LYS A 70 8.30 2.58 -9.13
N ALA A 71 8.20 2.85 -7.84
CA ALA A 71 9.02 3.84 -7.16
C ALA A 71 10.52 3.49 -7.18
N THR A 72 10.84 2.20 -7.18
CA THR A 72 12.23 1.71 -7.30
C THR A 72 12.72 1.87 -8.72
N GLN A 73 11.94 1.44 -9.73
CA GLN A 73 12.24 1.64 -11.16
C GLN A 73 12.60 3.11 -11.45
N CYS A 74 11.77 4.06 -10.99
CA CYS A 74 12.05 5.50 -11.13
C CYS A 74 13.38 5.99 -10.52
N LYS A 75 13.96 5.27 -9.54
CA LYS A 75 15.22 5.65 -8.87
C LYS A 75 16.43 4.94 -9.48
N THR A 76 16.24 3.73 -10.00
CA THR A 76 17.36 2.84 -10.37
C THR A 76 17.61 2.77 -11.87
N GLU A 77 16.59 2.97 -12.70
CA GLU A 77 16.74 2.89 -14.16
C GLU A 77 17.41 4.16 -14.70
N LYS A 78 18.65 3.99 -15.18
CA LYS A 78 19.48 5.08 -15.71
C LYS A 78 19.57 5.09 -17.24
N ASN A 79 19.02 4.06 -17.90
CA ASN A 79 19.17 3.81 -19.34
C ASN A 79 17.86 3.95 -20.12
N LEU A 80 16.84 4.57 -19.51
CA LEU A 80 15.57 4.83 -20.19
C LEU A 80 15.63 6.15 -20.94
N ASP A 81 14.89 6.22 -22.04
CA ASP A 81 14.67 7.49 -22.71
C ASP A 81 13.71 8.39 -21.90
N GLU A 82 13.57 9.64 -22.34
CA GLU A 82 12.78 10.63 -21.62
C GLU A 82 11.29 10.27 -21.56
N GLU A 83 10.76 9.61 -22.60
CA GLU A 83 9.35 9.25 -22.70
C GLU A 83 9.02 8.03 -21.81
N ASP A 84 9.92 7.06 -21.74
CA ASP A 84 9.84 5.92 -20.82
C ASP A 84 9.90 6.38 -19.37
N MET A 85 10.81 7.31 -19.05
CA MET A 85 10.89 7.90 -17.71
C MET A 85 9.61 8.66 -17.33
N LYS A 86 9.03 9.45 -18.26
CA LYS A 86 7.74 10.12 -18.05
C LYS A 86 6.63 9.12 -17.80
N THR A 87 6.60 8.02 -18.55
CA THR A 87 5.61 6.95 -18.40
C THR A 87 5.71 6.30 -17.02
N LEU A 88 6.91 5.96 -16.56
CA LEU A 88 7.12 5.39 -15.22
C LEU A 88 6.71 6.34 -14.09
N PHE A 89 7.07 7.62 -14.20
CA PHE A 89 6.64 8.62 -13.22
C PHE A 89 5.11 8.78 -13.21
N PHE A 90 4.49 8.79 -14.38
CA PHE A 90 3.03 8.82 -14.51
C PHE A 90 2.40 7.60 -13.83
N GLN A 91 2.87 6.38 -14.14
CA GLN A 91 2.35 5.14 -13.54
C GLN A 91 2.46 5.15 -12.02
N ARG A 92 3.63 5.48 -11.47
CA ARG A 92 3.86 5.60 -10.02
C ARG A 92 2.90 6.61 -9.39
N ASN A 93 2.75 7.77 -10.00
CA ASN A 93 1.91 8.85 -9.47
C ASN A 93 0.41 8.50 -9.53
N GLU A 94 -0.03 7.80 -10.57
CA GLU A 94 -1.42 7.32 -10.65
C GLU A 94 -1.72 6.28 -9.58
N ILE A 95 -0.80 5.33 -9.34
CA ILE A 95 -0.96 4.35 -8.25
C ILE A 95 -1.01 5.07 -6.89
N ASP A 96 -0.13 6.04 -6.64
CA ASP A 96 -0.13 6.84 -5.41
C ASP A 96 -1.46 7.59 -5.20
N LYS A 97 -2.04 8.15 -6.26
CA LYS A 97 -3.36 8.80 -6.20
C LYS A 97 -4.46 7.81 -5.84
N ILE A 98 -4.46 6.61 -6.43
CA ILE A 98 -5.43 5.56 -6.12
C ILE A 98 -5.33 5.17 -4.64
N ILE A 99 -4.11 4.92 -4.15
CA ILE A 99 -3.86 4.59 -2.74
C ILE A 99 -4.36 5.69 -1.81
N LYS A 100 -3.98 6.95 -2.05
CA LYS A 100 -4.37 8.08 -1.21
C LYS A 100 -5.88 8.25 -1.13
N ARG A 101 -6.55 8.22 -2.28
CA ARG A 101 -8.02 8.37 -2.37
C ARG A 101 -8.74 7.34 -1.51
N GLU A 102 -8.39 6.06 -1.65
CA GLU A 102 -9.06 4.99 -0.92
C GLU A 102 -8.66 4.95 0.56
N ARG A 103 -7.39 5.26 0.89
CA ARG A 103 -6.88 5.31 2.26
C ARG A 103 -7.55 6.41 3.09
N GLU A 104 -7.89 7.54 2.47
CA GLU A 104 -8.63 8.63 3.10
C GLU A 104 -10.13 8.29 3.24
N ALA A 105 -10.73 7.67 2.22
CA ALA A 105 -12.16 7.37 2.19
C ALA A 105 -12.55 6.21 3.13
N PHE A 106 -11.72 5.17 3.22
CA PHE A 106 -12.05 3.95 3.94
C PHE A 106 -12.36 4.16 5.44
N PRO A 107 -11.53 4.87 6.23
CA PRO A 107 -11.80 5.07 7.65
C PRO A 107 -13.10 5.84 7.90
N VAL A 108 -13.40 6.82 7.05
CA VAL A 108 -14.64 7.61 7.12
C VAL A 108 -15.85 6.73 6.84
N PHE A 109 -15.81 5.95 5.76
CA PHE A 109 -16.89 5.02 5.42
C PHE A 109 -17.10 3.99 6.54
N ALA A 110 -16.01 3.41 7.05
CA ALA A 110 -16.06 2.40 8.09
C ALA A 110 -16.66 2.95 9.39
N ALA A 111 -16.24 4.15 9.81
CA ALA A 111 -16.77 4.81 11.00
C ALA A 111 -18.28 5.07 10.93
N LEU A 112 -18.79 5.42 9.74
CA LEU A 112 -20.22 5.71 9.54
C LEU A 112 -21.08 4.44 9.45
N ASN A 113 -20.60 3.41 8.73
CA ASN A 113 -21.42 2.25 8.38
C ASN A 113 -21.22 1.05 9.32
N PHE A 114 -20.10 1.00 10.05
CA PHE A 114 -19.73 -0.12 10.91
C PHE A 114 -19.31 0.34 12.32
N SER A 115 -19.93 1.43 12.80
CA SER A 115 -19.56 2.10 14.05
C SER A 115 -19.56 1.17 15.27
N GLU A 116 -20.58 0.32 15.44
CA GLU A 116 -20.70 -0.60 16.57
C GLU A 116 -19.59 -1.65 16.61
N PRO A 117 -19.35 -2.45 15.54
CA PRO A 117 -18.20 -3.34 15.47
C PRO A 117 -16.87 -2.66 15.75
N ILE A 118 -16.65 -1.48 15.17
CA ILE A 118 -15.40 -0.75 15.31
C ILE A 118 -15.22 -0.29 16.76
N LYS A 119 -16.24 0.29 17.41
CA LYS A 119 -16.19 0.68 18.82
C LYS A 119 -15.86 -0.50 19.74
N LYS A 120 -16.41 -1.68 19.46
CA LYS A 120 -16.09 -2.90 20.22
C LYS A 120 -14.62 -3.28 20.10
N ILE A 121 -14.06 -3.19 18.90
CA ILE A 121 -12.64 -3.46 18.65
C ILE A 121 -11.73 -2.39 19.25
N VAL A 122 -12.08 -1.12 19.14
CA VAL A 122 -11.33 -0.01 19.76
C VAL A 122 -11.27 -0.19 21.28
N LYS A 123 -12.38 -0.56 21.92
CA LYS A 123 -12.39 -0.88 23.35
C LYS A 123 -11.46 -2.07 23.67
N HIS A 124 -11.43 -3.10 22.82
CA HIS A 124 -10.53 -4.24 22.97
C HIS A 124 -9.05 -3.82 22.85
N ILE A 125 -8.72 -2.93 21.92
CA ILE A 125 -7.36 -2.39 21.73
C ILE A 125 -6.94 -1.57 22.95
N ILE A 126 -7.80 -0.67 23.43
CA ILE A 126 -7.55 0.16 24.62
C ILE A 126 -7.26 -0.72 25.84
N ASN A 127 -8.06 -1.78 26.02
CA ASN A 127 -7.88 -2.72 27.14
C ASN A 127 -6.59 -3.54 27.03
N LYS A 128 -6.06 -3.77 25.82
CA LYS A 128 -4.77 -4.45 25.61
C LYS A 128 -3.57 -3.56 25.94
N ASP A 129 -3.76 -2.25 26.08
CA ASP A 129 -2.74 -1.28 26.48
C ASP A 129 -1.42 -1.45 25.68
N LEU A 130 -1.53 -1.39 24.35
CA LEU A 130 -0.44 -1.63 23.43
C LEU A 130 0.62 -0.51 23.49
N MET A 131 1.88 -0.83 23.20
CA MET A 131 2.96 0.16 23.05
C MET A 131 2.89 0.85 21.69
N ILE A 132 3.27 2.13 21.63
CA ILE A 132 3.36 2.86 20.35
C ILE A 132 4.40 2.21 19.43
N ALA A 133 5.53 1.72 19.93
CA ALA A 133 6.55 1.09 19.10
C ALA A 133 6.06 -0.13 18.30
N SER A 134 5.18 -0.94 18.89
CA SER A 134 4.81 -2.28 18.37
C SER A 134 3.32 -2.45 18.08
N HIS A 135 2.53 -1.37 18.12
CA HIS A 135 1.09 -1.46 17.94
C HIS A 135 0.66 -2.03 16.59
N LYS A 136 1.41 -1.77 15.51
CA LYS A 136 1.00 -2.16 14.15
C LYS A 136 0.83 -3.67 14.02
N ASP A 137 1.80 -4.45 14.49
CA ASP A 137 1.73 -5.92 14.45
C ASP A 137 0.61 -6.45 15.35
N SER A 138 0.47 -5.86 16.55
CA SER A 138 -0.61 -6.21 17.47
C SER A 138 -2.00 -5.93 16.88
N MET A 139 -2.18 -4.79 16.22
CA MET A 139 -3.42 -4.41 15.53
C MET A 139 -3.70 -5.30 14.32
N LYS A 140 -2.67 -5.70 13.56
CA LYS A 140 -2.80 -6.68 12.48
C LYS A 140 -3.30 -8.02 13.00
N VAL A 141 -2.75 -8.51 14.13
CA VAL A 141 -3.22 -9.74 14.78
C VAL A 141 -4.68 -9.60 15.20
N ILE A 142 -5.05 -8.48 15.85
CA ILE A 142 -6.44 -8.20 16.23
C ILE A 142 -7.36 -8.19 15.01
N TRP A 143 -6.94 -7.60 13.89
CA TRP A 143 -7.71 -7.63 12.65
C TRP A 143 -7.97 -9.07 12.19
N LEU A 144 -6.93 -9.90 12.13
CA LEU A 144 -7.03 -11.30 11.71
C LEU A 144 -7.94 -12.13 12.63
N GLU A 145 -7.82 -11.97 13.95
CA GLU A 145 -8.65 -12.69 14.93
C GLU A 145 -10.13 -12.34 14.82
N GLN A 146 -10.44 -11.11 14.38
CA GLN A 146 -11.78 -10.55 14.44
C GLN A 146 -12.44 -10.44 13.06
N ASN A 147 -11.72 -10.68 11.97
CA ASN A 147 -12.22 -10.54 10.59
C ASN A 147 -13.36 -11.51 10.26
N ALA A 148 -13.40 -12.70 10.85
CA ALA A 148 -14.46 -13.68 10.62
C ALA A 148 -15.69 -13.41 11.49
N THR A 149 -15.56 -12.58 12.53
CA THR A 149 -16.61 -12.32 13.52
C THR A 149 -17.05 -10.85 13.47
N ASN A 150 -16.54 -10.03 14.39
CA ASN A 150 -16.96 -8.64 14.57
C ASN A 150 -16.65 -7.78 13.32
N LEU A 151 -15.56 -8.06 12.60
CA LEU A 151 -15.10 -7.25 11.48
C LEU A 151 -15.49 -7.82 10.10
N SER A 152 -16.34 -8.85 10.03
CA SER A 152 -16.70 -9.52 8.77
C SER A 152 -17.20 -8.56 7.67
N LYS A 153 -18.13 -7.68 8.00
CA LYS A 153 -18.65 -6.67 7.06
C LYS A 153 -17.61 -5.61 6.68
N VAL A 154 -16.79 -5.18 7.64
CA VAL A 154 -15.71 -4.21 7.41
C VAL A 154 -14.66 -4.80 6.47
N ASN A 155 -14.26 -6.05 6.72
CA ASN A 155 -13.31 -6.78 5.92
C ASN A 155 -13.84 -7.05 4.51
N ALA A 156 -15.11 -7.44 4.36
CA ALA A 156 -15.73 -7.60 3.04
C ALA A 156 -15.71 -6.30 2.24
N HIS A 157 -15.98 -5.16 2.88
CA HIS A 157 -15.89 -3.85 2.24
C HIS A 157 -14.46 -3.49 1.83
N LEU A 158 -13.48 -3.73 2.71
CA LEU A 158 -12.08 -3.45 2.42
C LEU A 158 -11.53 -4.34 1.29
N LEU A 159 -11.96 -5.60 1.21
CA LEU A 159 -11.65 -6.48 0.07
C LEU A 159 -12.27 -5.99 -1.24
N LEU A 160 -13.47 -5.41 -1.19
CA LEU A 160 -14.07 -4.76 -2.36
C LEU A 160 -13.28 -3.53 -2.80
N ILE A 161 -12.81 -2.69 -1.87
CA ILE A 161 -11.92 -1.56 -2.16
C ILE A 161 -10.65 -2.06 -2.82
N LYS A 162 -9.97 -3.05 -2.21
CA LYS A 162 -8.78 -3.69 -2.77
C LYS A 162 -9.01 -4.14 -4.22
N LYS A 163 -10.11 -4.87 -4.47
CA LYS A 163 -10.45 -5.33 -5.81
C LYS A 163 -10.61 -4.16 -6.78
N LYS A 164 -11.37 -3.12 -6.41
CA LYS A 164 -11.56 -1.93 -7.25
C LYS A 164 -10.25 -1.22 -7.58
N MET A 165 -9.35 -1.12 -6.61
CA MET A 165 -8.02 -0.53 -6.81
C MET A 165 -7.20 -1.35 -7.80
N MET A 166 -7.19 -2.69 -7.65
CA MET A 166 -6.51 -3.59 -8.58
C MET A 166 -7.11 -3.51 -10.00
N ASP A 167 -8.43 -3.55 -10.12
CA ASP A 167 -9.13 -3.42 -11.41
C ASP A 167 -8.79 -2.06 -12.09
N GLU A 168 -8.68 -0.97 -11.31
CA GLU A 168 -8.27 0.34 -11.83
C GLU A 168 -6.80 0.37 -12.27
N ILE A 169 -5.90 -0.28 -11.52
CA ILE A 169 -4.48 -0.40 -11.86
C ILE A 169 -4.29 -1.20 -13.15
N GLU A 170 -5.01 -2.32 -13.30
CA GLU A 170 -4.95 -3.18 -14.48
C GLU A 170 -5.55 -2.50 -15.72
N SER A 171 -6.73 -1.88 -15.59
CA SER A 171 -7.40 -1.22 -16.71
C SER A 171 -6.64 0.00 -17.25
N LYS A 172 -5.90 0.69 -16.38
CA LYS A 172 -5.02 1.81 -16.77
C LYS A 172 -3.64 1.36 -17.22
N GLY A 173 -3.32 0.06 -17.22
CA GLY A 173 -2.01 -0.45 -17.59
C GLY A 173 -0.87 0.06 -16.71
N LEU A 174 -1.13 0.23 -15.40
CA LEU A 174 -0.15 0.77 -14.44
C LEU A 174 0.75 -0.31 -13.83
N ALA A 175 0.34 -1.56 -13.91
CA ALA A 175 1.15 -2.72 -13.54
C ALA A 175 1.80 -3.30 -14.80
N ASP A 176 3.06 -3.73 -14.66
CA ASP A 176 3.73 -4.45 -15.72
C ASP A 176 2.94 -5.75 -15.99
N ARG A 177 2.44 -5.91 -17.21
CA ARG A 177 2.16 -7.26 -17.70
C ARG A 177 3.53 -7.93 -17.77
N PRO A 178 3.70 -9.20 -17.37
CA PRO A 178 4.85 -9.94 -17.86
C PRO A 178 4.77 -9.80 -19.38
N ASP A 179 5.76 -9.11 -19.96
CA ASP A 179 5.87 -8.99 -21.39
C ASP A 179 5.72 -10.42 -21.92
N ASP A 180 4.69 -10.66 -22.73
CA ASP A 180 4.64 -11.83 -23.59
C ASP A 180 5.81 -11.62 -24.55
N GLY A 181 7.00 -11.98 -24.06
CA GLY A 181 8.22 -11.92 -24.80
C GLY A 181 7.99 -12.70 -26.06
N LEU A 182 7.80 -11.96 -27.14
CA LEU A 182 8.13 -12.35 -28.49
C LEU A 182 9.58 -12.85 -28.43
N MET A 183 9.73 -14.12 -28.04
CA MET A 183 10.85 -14.97 -28.36
C MET A 183 10.90 -14.97 -29.88
N GLY A 184 11.66 -14.01 -30.43
CA GLY A 184 12.10 -14.06 -31.80
C GLY A 184 12.84 -15.37 -31.98
N PHE A 185 12.17 -16.33 -32.62
CA PHE A 185 12.83 -17.48 -33.21
C PHE A 185 13.79 -16.95 -34.27
N ALA A 186 15.05 -16.75 -33.87
CA ALA A 186 16.15 -16.74 -34.80
C ALA A 186 16.35 -18.18 -35.28
N ASP A 187 15.55 -18.58 -36.26
CA ASP A 187 15.78 -19.80 -37.03
C ASP A 187 17.03 -19.60 -37.88
N ASN A 188 18.16 -20.07 -37.35
CA ASN A 188 19.39 -20.25 -38.09
C ASN A 188 20.03 -21.58 -37.68
N THR A 189 19.46 -22.70 -38.18
CA THR A 189 20.25 -23.88 -38.53
C THR A 189 19.51 -24.71 -39.56
N SER A 190 20.05 -24.69 -40.78
CA SER A 190 19.78 -25.63 -41.85
C SER A 190 20.33 -27.02 -41.48
N GLY A 191 19.52 -28.06 -41.63
CA GLY A 191 19.91 -29.45 -41.39
C GLY A 191 18.81 -30.42 -41.79
N THR A 192 18.86 -30.88 -43.03
CA THR A 192 17.86 -31.71 -43.73
C THR A 192 17.88 -33.19 -43.32
N THR A 193 16.81 -33.91 -43.71
CA THR A 193 16.50 -35.36 -43.68
C THR A 193 15.65 -35.78 -42.46
N GLY A 194 14.42 -36.31 -42.57
CA GLY A 194 13.62 -36.79 -43.69
C GLY A 194 13.13 -38.21 -43.39
N ILE A 195 11.94 -38.37 -42.77
CA ILE A 195 11.12 -39.60 -42.84
C ILE A 195 9.63 -39.20 -42.79
N GLN A 196 8.87 -39.73 -43.75
CA GLN A 196 7.44 -39.54 -44.02
C GLN A 196 6.48 -40.17 -42.96
N PRO A 197 5.20 -39.74 -42.94
CA PRO A 197 4.18 -40.18 -42.00
C PRO A 197 3.49 -41.49 -42.42
N LYS A 198 2.93 -42.22 -41.45
CA LYS A 198 1.97 -43.31 -41.70
C LYS A 198 0.70 -43.11 -40.88
N ASP A 199 -0.40 -43.03 -41.62
CA ASP A 199 -1.79 -43.10 -41.19
C ASP A 199 -2.10 -44.34 -40.33
N SER A 200 -3.02 -44.22 -39.37
CA SER A 200 -4.38 -44.79 -39.48
C SER A 200 -5.21 -44.69 -38.18
N LYS A 201 -6.36 -43.99 -38.29
CA LYS A 201 -7.74 -44.35 -37.87
C LYS A 201 -7.97 -44.98 -36.48
N GLU A 202 -8.61 -44.32 -35.51
CA GLU A 202 -10.04 -43.88 -35.34
C GLU A 202 -10.70 -44.69 -34.16
N PRO A 203 -11.89 -44.32 -33.61
CA PRO A 203 -12.08 -43.46 -32.43
C PRO A 203 -12.92 -44.17 -31.30
N ILE A 204 -13.58 -43.38 -30.42
CA ILE A 204 -14.72 -43.72 -29.51
C ILE A 204 -14.25 -43.98 -28.04
N GLU A 205 -14.80 -43.44 -26.95
CA GLU A 205 -16.18 -43.02 -26.63
C GLU A 205 -16.21 -41.95 -25.52
N PHE A 206 -17.26 -41.11 -25.54
CA PHE A 206 -17.59 -40.06 -24.59
C PHE A 206 -18.74 -40.58 -23.71
N GLU A 207 -18.56 -40.70 -22.39
CA GLU A 207 -19.67 -40.93 -21.45
C GLU A 207 -19.92 -39.67 -20.61
N PRO A 208 -21.12 -39.05 -20.68
CA PRO A 208 -21.56 -38.03 -19.75
C PRO A 208 -22.45 -38.61 -18.63
N ASP A 209 -22.59 -37.81 -17.57
CA ASP A 209 -23.63 -37.83 -16.53
C ASP A 209 -23.51 -38.81 -15.34
N ARG A 210 -23.06 -38.26 -14.20
CA ARG A 210 -23.66 -38.54 -12.89
C ARG A 210 -23.79 -37.26 -12.05
N LYS A 211 -25.04 -36.81 -11.84
CA LYS A 211 -25.46 -35.85 -10.80
C LYS A 211 -26.17 -36.60 -9.64
N PRO A 212 -26.26 -35.98 -8.44
CA PRO A 212 -26.28 -36.69 -7.16
C PRO A 212 -27.70 -36.95 -6.62
N THR A 213 -27.86 -38.05 -5.88
CA THR A 213 -29.05 -38.35 -5.07
C THR A 213 -28.91 -37.76 -3.66
N LEU A 214 -29.76 -36.78 -3.35
CA LEU A 214 -30.06 -36.30 -2.00
C LEU A 214 -31.06 -37.27 -1.34
N ASN A 215 -30.70 -37.87 -0.21
CA ASN A 215 -31.63 -38.56 0.68
C ASN A 215 -31.88 -37.67 1.90
N PHE A 216 -33.12 -37.21 2.07
CA PHE A 216 -33.61 -36.68 3.33
C PHE A 216 -34.21 -37.82 4.17
N LYS A 217 -33.82 -37.90 5.44
CA LYS A 217 -34.58 -38.54 6.53
C LYS A 217 -34.66 -37.56 7.68
#